data_AF-A0A7X7ECZ3-F1
#
_entry.id   AF-A0A7X7ECZ3-F1
#
_cell.length_a   1.000
_cell.length_b   1.000
_cell.length_c   1.000
_cell.angle_alpha   90.00
_cell.angle_beta   90.00
_cell.angle_gamma   90.00
#
_symmetry.space_group_name_H-M   'P 1'
#
loop_
_entity.id
_entity.type
_entity.pdbx_description
1 polymer ?
#
loop_
_entity_poly.entity_id
_entity_poly.type
_entity_poly.pdbx_seq_one_letter_code
_entity_poly.pdbx_strand_id
1 'polypeptide(L)'
;MKSWRKDQQDLTRDIISNVDVVAFSFSLMQPNKGCYLDHLDGRFAYITLKDALSNRYRVYDYERDVLEGEYESLDALIDAGWKVST
;
A
#
# COMPACT_ATOMS: atom_id res chain seq x y z
N MET A 1 -14.01 -11.25 -11.28
CA MET A 1 -12.82 -10.49 -10.83
C MET A 1 -13.11 -10.05 -9.40
N LYS A 2 -12.26 -10.40 -8.42
CA LYS A 2 -12.44 -9.90 -7.05
C LYS A 2 -11.90 -8.47 -7.00
N SER A 3 -12.55 -7.60 -6.23
CA SER A 3 -12.11 -6.23 -5.98
C SER A 3 -12.42 -5.87 -4.53
N TRP A 4 -11.66 -4.95 -3.96
CA TRP A 4 -12.02 -4.37 -2.66
C TRP A 4 -13.31 -3.56 -2.76
N ARG A 5 -13.99 -3.35 -1.63
CA ARG A 5 -15.16 -2.47 -1.59
C ARG A 5 -14.77 -1.02 -1.85
N LYS A 6 -15.72 -0.21 -2.33
CA LYS A 6 -15.45 1.18 -2.74
C LYS A 6 -14.89 2.05 -1.61
N ASP A 7 -15.41 1.89 -0.39
CA ASP A 7 -14.92 2.56 0.83
C ASP A 7 -13.44 2.27 1.09
N GLN A 8 -13.03 1.01 0.91
CA GLN A 8 -11.65 0.59 1.14
C GLN A 8 -10.70 1.13 0.06
N GLN A 9 -11.17 1.17 -1.20
CA GLN A 9 -10.41 1.78 -2.30
C GLN A 9 -10.26 3.29 -2.08
N ASP A 10 -11.32 3.97 -1.65
CA ASP A 10 -11.29 5.43 -1.43
C ASP A 10 -10.41 5.80 -0.25
N LEU A 11 -10.45 5.05 0.84
CA LEU A 11 -9.54 5.24 1.97
C LEU A 11 -8.08 4.99 1.56
N THR A 12 -7.83 3.94 0.78
CA THR A 12 -6.50 3.67 0.22
C THR A 12 -6.01 4.84 -0.62
N ARG A 13 -6.90 5.41 -1.44
CA ARG A 13 -6.54 6.58 -2.24
C ARG A 13 -6.15 7.75 -1.37
N ASP A 14 -7.02 8.09 -0.42
CA ASP A 14 -6.84 9.24 0.47
C ASP A 14 -5.53 9.14 1.28
N ILE A 15 -5.26 8.00 1.89
CA ILE A 15 -4.04 7.76 2.68
C ILE A 15 -2.77 7.89 1.82
N ILE A 16 -2.73 7.24 0.67
CA ILE A 16 -1.51 7.21 -0.15
C ILE A 16 -1.29 8.56 -0.85
N SER A 17 -2.34 9.19 -1.38
CA SER A 17 -2.22 10.47 -2.09
C SER A 17 -1.86 11.63 -1.16
N ASN A 18 -2.41 11.62 0.06
CA ASN A 18 -2.09 12.65 1.06
C ASN A 18 -0.83 12.32 1.85
N VAL A 19 -0.24 11.13 1.64
CA VAL A 19 0.89 10.61 2.39
C VAL A 19 0.62 10.74 3.90
N ASP A 20 -0.51 10.16 4.34
CA ASP A 20 -0.97 10.30 5.72
C ASP A 20 0.13 9.85 6.71
N VAL A 21 0.65 10.81 7.47
CA VAL A 21 1.82 10.58 8.32
C VAL A 21 1.56 9.51 9.38
N VAL A 22 0.32 9.38 9.86
CA VAL A 22 -0.04 8.38 10.86
C VAL A 22 0.00 7.00 10.22
N ALA A 23 -0.62 6.83 9.05
CA ALA A 23 -0.62 5.54 8.34
C ALA A 23 0.79 5.06 7.94
N PHE A 24 1.70 5.99 7.61
CA PHE A 24 3.10 5.66 7.27
C PHE A 24 4.01 5.50 8.50
N SER A 25 3.66 6.10 9.64
CA SER A 25 4.48 6.06 10.87
C SER A 25 3.99 5.03 11.89
N PHE A 26 2.73 4.59 11.78
CA PHE A 26 2.14 3.59 12.64
C PHE A 26 2.58 2.19 12.22
N SER A 27 2.97 1.38 13.20
CA SER A 27 3.46 0.03 12.95
C SER A 27 2.54 -1.03 13.52
N LEU A 28 1.97 -1.86 12.65
CA LEU A 28 1.34 -3.13 13.06
C LEU A 28 2.39 -4.16 13.48
N MET A 29 3.62 -4.03 12.97
CA MET A 29 4.73 -4.97 13.13
C MET A 29 6.06 -4.21 13.24
N GLN A 30 7.06 -4.71 13.95
CA GLN A 30 8.37 -4.06 14.03
C GLN A 30 9.39 -4.79 13.13
N PRO A 31 10.24 -4.09 12.36
CA PRO A 31 10.35 -2.64 12.24
C PRO A 31 9.25 -2.02 11.36
N ASN A 32 8.96 -0.73 11.57
CA ASN A 32 8.11 0.02 10.64
C ASN A 32 8.80 0.20 9.28
N LYS A 33 8.16 -0.28 8.21
CA LYS A 33 8.68 -0.18 6.84
C LYS A 33 7.94 0.86 5.97
N GLY A 34 6.83 1.43 6.45
CA GLY A 34 6.01 2.40 5.74
C GLY A 34 4.52 2.12 5.91
N CYS A 35 3.75 2.35 4.85
CA CYS A 35 2.31 2.08 4.86
C CYS A 35 2.03 0.64 4.42
N TYR A 36 1.37 -0.14 5.27
CA TYR A 36 1.07 -1.55 5.00
C TYR A 36 -0.08 -1.73 4.03
N LEU A 37 0.01 -2.79 3.24
CA LEU A 37 -0.98 -3.15 2.24
C LEU A 37 -1.44 -4.61 2.38
N ASP A 38 -2.73 -4.82 2.21
CA ASP A 38 -3.33 -6.14 2.03
C ASP A 38 -3.69 -6.36 0.56
N HIS A 39 -3.40 -7.55 0.05
CA HIS A 39 -3.83 -7.98 -1.27
C HIS A 39 -5.06 -8.88 -1.21
N LEU A 40 -5.88 -8.88 -2.27
CA LEU A 40 -7.09 -9.71 -2.40
C LEU A 40 -6.83 -11.23 -2.33
N ASP A 41 -5.60 -11.68 -2.56
CA ASP A 41 -5.16 -13.08 -2.49
C ASP A 41 -4.55 -13.47 -1.12
N GLY A 42 -4.50 -12.52 -0.17
CA GLY A 42 -3.94 -12.74 1.16
C GLY A 42 -2.47 -12.38 1.32
N ARG A 43 -1.78 -11.85 0.29
CA ARG A 43 -0.44 -11.29 0.45
C ARG A 43 -0.45 -10.02 1.30
N PHE A 44 0.68 -9.79 1.97
CA PHE A 44 0.92 -8.65 2.85
C PHE A 44 2.21 -7.93 2.45
N ALA A 45 2.12 -6.62 2.28
CA ALA A 45 3.19 -5.81 1.71
C ALA A 45 3.24 -4.41 2.32
N TYR A 46 4.12 -3.56 1.81
CA TYR A 46 4.17 -2.15 2.18
C TYR A 46 4.64 -1.26 1.02
N ILE A 47 4.31 0.03 1.12
CA ILE A 47 4.91 1.12 0.33
C ILE A 47 5.75 1.99 1.28
N THR A 48 6.94 2.39 0.84
CA THR A 48 7.78 3.29 1.63
C THR A 48 7.26 4.73 1.58
N LEU A 49 7.48 5.49 2.66
CA LEU A 49 7.15 6.92 2.71
C LEU A 49 7.82 7.70 1.56
N LYS A 50 9.07 7.33 1.23
CA LYS A 50 9.84 7.97 0.15
C LYS A 50 9.20 7.73 -1.22
N ASP A 51 8.77 6.50 -1.49
CA ASP A 51 8.12 6.14 -2.76
C ASP A 51 6.79 6.89 -2.90
N ALA A 52 5.96 6.93 -1.85
CA ALA A 52 4.71 7.69 -1.84
C ALA A 52 4.92 9.20 -2.08
N LEU A 53 5.87 9.85 -1.39
CA LEU A 53 6.23 11.25 -1.61
C LEU A 53 6.75 11.54 -3.03
N SER A 54 7.28 10.51 -3.70
CA SER A 54 7.80 10.60 -5.07
C SER A 54 6.75 10.21 -6.12
N ASN A 55 5.50 9.96 -5.73
CA ASN A 55 4.45 9.39 -6.58
C ASN A 55 4.89 8.10 -7.29
N ARG A 56 5.66 7.26 -6.58
CA ARG A 56 6.08 5.93 -7.03
C ARG A 56 5.31 4.88 -6.24
N TYR A 57 4.56 4.04 -6.94
CA TYR A 57 3.74 3.01 -6.30
C TYR A 57 4.49 1.67 -6.33
N ARG A 58 5.58 1.60 -5.55
CA ARG A 58 6.40 0.39 -5.40
C ARG A 58 5.94 -0.40 -4.19
N VAL A 59 5.56 -1.64 -4.43
CA VAL A 59 5.06 -2.55 -3.39
C VAL A 59 6.12 -3.59 -3.08
N TYR A 60 6.46 -3.71 -1.80
CA TYR A 60 7.48 -4.63 -1.31
C TYR A 60 6.85 -5.69 -0.41
N ASP A 61 7.22 -6.96 -0.61
CA ASP A 61 6.86 -8.07 0.29
C ASP A 61 7.39 -7.74 1.68
N TYR A 62 6.51 -7.80 2.69
CA TYR A 62 6.88 -7.40 4.04
C TYR A 62 7.96 -8.30 4.66
N GLU A 63 7.84 -9.62 4.49
CA GLU A 63 8.74 -10.60 5.12
C GLU A 63 10.10 -10.64 4.43
N ARG A 64 10.09 -10.58 3.10
CA ARG A 64 11.28 -10.77 2.26
C ARG A 64 12.01 -9.48 1.94
N ASP A 65 11.38 -8.33 2.12
CA ASP A 65 11.96 -7.01 1.79
C ASP A 65 12.33 -6.87 0.30
N VAL A 66 11.54 -7.50 -0.57
CA VAL A 66 11.78 -7.51 -2.02
C VAL A 66 10.66 -6.80 -2.77
N LEU A 67 11.02 -6.08 -3.84
CA LEU A 67 10.06 -5.44 -4.73
C LEU A 67 9.20 -6.51 -5.43
N GLU A 68 7.90 -6.52 -5.17
CA GLU A 68 6.94 -7.41 -5.85
C GLU A 68 6.35 -6.77 -7.11
N GLY A 69 6.23 -5.44 -7.13
CA GLY A 69 5.66 -4.73 -8.26
C GLY A 69 5.81 -3.22 -8.16
N GLU A 70 5.81 -2.57 -9.33
CA GLU A 70 5.75 -1.13 -9.49
C GLU A 70 4.55 -0.82 -10.38
N TYR A 71 3.70 0.10 -9.95
CA TYR A 71 2.47 0.48 -10.64
C TYR A 71 2.58 1.92 -11.13
N GLU A 72 2.06 2.18 -12.33
CA GLU A 72 2.10 3.49 -12.98
C GLU A 72 1.20 4.53 -12.30
N SER A 73 0.20 4.08 -11.54
CA SER A 73 -0.72 4.94 -10.81
C SER A 73 -1.29 4.26 -9.56
N LEU A 74 -1.86 5.07 -8.68
CA LEU A 74 -2.59 4.61 -7.50
C LEU A 74 -3.82 3.77 -7.89
N ASP A 75 -4.51 4.14 -8.97
CA ASP A 75 -5.61 3.34 -9.51
C ASP A 75 -5.12 1.98 -10.02
N ALA A 76 -3.98 1.93 -10.73
CA ALA A 76 -3.39 0.67 -11.17
C ALA A 76 -2.98 -0.23 -10.00
N LEU A 77 -2.48 0.34 -8.90
CA LEU A 77 -2.18 -0.39 -7.67
C LEU A 77 -3.46 -0.98 -7.03
N ILE A 78 -4.54 -0.20 -6.98
CA ILE A 78 -5.83 -0.64 -6.42
C ILE A 78 -6.47 -1.72 -7.32
N ASP A 79 -6.45 -1.52 -8.64
CA ASP A 79 -6.97 -2.46 -9.64
C ASP A 79 -6.18 -3.78 -9.64
N ALA A 80 -4.88 -3.72 -9.33
CA ALA A 80 -4.05 -4.90 -9.12
C ALA A 80 -4.46 -5.69 -7.87
N GLY A 81 -5.20 -5.08 -6.94
CA GLY A 81 -5.78 -5.76 -5.78
C GLY A 81 -5.22 -5.35 -4.42
N TRP A 82 -4.46 -4.26 -4.35
CA TRP A 82 -3.91 -3.75 -3.09
C TRP A 82 -4.84 -2.73 -2.43
N LYS A 83 -4.91 -2.77 -1.10
CA LYS A 83 -5.50 -1.71 -0.27
C LYS A 83 -4.57 -1.41 0.91
N VAL A 84 -4.72 -0.25 1.53
CA VAL A 84 -4.10 0.00 2.85
C VAL A 84 -4.67 -0.97 3.89
N SER A 85 -3.79 -1.51 4.73
CA SER A 85 -4.17 -2.31 5.89
C SER A 85 -4.70 -1.40 7.00
N THR A 86 -5.88 -1.73 7.53
CA THR A 86 -6.63 -0.97 8.54
C THR A 86 -7.03 -1.87 9.67
#